data_AF-A0A7L1SBI7-F1
#
_entry.id   AF-A0A7L1SBI7-F1
#
_cell.length_a   1.000
_cell.length_b   1.000
_cell.length_c   1.000
_cell.angle_alpha   90.00
_cell.angle_beta   90.00
_cell.angle_gamma   90.00
#
_symmetry.space_group_name_H-M   'P 1'
#
loop_
_entity.id
_entity.type
_entity.pdbx_description
1 polymer ?
#
loop_
_entity_poly.entity_id
_entity_poly.type
_entity_poly.pdbx_seq_one_letter_code
_entity_poly.pdbx_strand_id
1 'polypeptide(L)'
;GHWDCHQLSLSVTQCASNHPLVRRIRRDCSDSFGAFERCLRERPRSSAQCGPQASQFLLCAQNVTQSSTRGAPEGAAPEGTAPGE
;
A
#
# COMPACT_ATOMS: atom_id res chain seq x y z
N GLY A 1 -24.79 1.35 7.52
CA GLY A 1 -24.98 -0.12 7.41
C GLY A 1 -23.76 -0.74 6.76
N HIS A 2 -23.68 -2.07 6.65
CA HIS A 2 -22.53 -2.74 6.00
C HIS A 2 -22.32 -2.31 4.54
N TRP A 3 -23.38 -1.84 3.86
CA TRP A 3 -23.32 -1.32 2.48
C TRP A 3 -22.36 -0.14 2.30
N ASP A 4 -22.35 0.80 3.24
CA ASP A 4 -21.50 2.00 3.17
C ASP A 4 -20.01 1.63 3.29
N CYS A 5 -19.68 0.70 4.18
CA CYS A 5 -18.32 0.16 4.31
C CYS A 5 -17.89 -0.64 3.07
N HIS A 6 -18.82 -1.37 2.45
CA HIS A 6 -18.56 -2.13 1.23
C HIS A 6 -18.24 -1.20 0.05
N GLN A 7 -19.04 -0.15 -0.17
CA GLN A 7 -18.78 0.84 -1.21
C GLN A 7 -17.45 1.57 -0.99
N LEU A 8 -17.15 1.94 0.26
CA LEU A 8 -15.86 2.53 0.59
C LEU A 8 -14.68 1.58 0.31
N SER A 9 -14.81 0.31 0.71
CA SER A 9 -13.77 -0.71 0.47
C SER A 9 -13.49 -0.88 -1.02
N LEU A 10 -14.55 -0.94 -1.85
CA LEU A 10 -14.40 -1.00 -3.31
C LEU A 10 -13.67 0.23 -3.86
N SER A 11 -14.08 1.43 -3.44
CA SER A 11 -13.45 2.69 -3.87
C SER A 11 -11.95 2.74 -3.51
N VAL A 12 -11.61 2.37 -2.28
CA VAL A 12 -10.21 2.29 -1.82
C VAL A 12 -9.42 1.26 -2.63
N THR A 13 -10.00 0.09 -2.86
CA THR A 13 -9.36 -0.99 -3.63
C THR A 13 -9.14 -0.60 -5.09
N GLN A 14 -10.11 0.10 -5.70
CA GLN A 14 -10.01 0.63 -7.06
C GLN A 14 -8.88 1.64 -7.16
N CYS A 15 -8.83 2.61 -6.23
CA CYS A 15 -7.78 3.60 -6.16
C CYS A 15 -6.40 2.92 -6.01
N ALA A 16 -6.24 2.03 -5.04
CA ALA A 16 -5.00 1.31 -4.82
C ALA A 16 -4.58 0.46 -6.05
N SER A 17 -5.52 -0.17 -6.75
CA SER A 17 -5.23 -1.01 -7.92
C SER A 17 -4.80 -0.19 -9.13
N ASN A 18 -5.39 0.99 -9.32
CA ASN A 18 -5.09 1.89 -10.43
C ASN A 18 -3.90 2.82 -10.16
N HIS A 19 -3.53 3.04 -8.89
CA HIS A 19 -2.48 3.99 -8.53
C HIS A 19 -1.09 3.51 -8.99
N PRO A 20 -0.36 4.31 -9.82
CA PRO A 20 0.88 3.87 -10.46
C PRO A 20 1.99 3.52 -9.46
N LEU A 21 2.08 4.25 -8.34
CA LEU A 21 3.03 3.92 -7.26
C LEU A 21 2.67 2.59 -6.59
N VAL A 22 1.39 2.32 -6.34
CA VAL A 22 0.96 1.07 -5.68
C VAL A 22 1.22 -0.13 -6.60
N ARG A 23 0.97 0.01 -7.91
CA ARG A 23 1.35 -0.99 -8.91
C ARG A 23 2.86 -1.25 -8.92
N ARG A 24 3.68 -0.20 -8.81
CA ARG A 24 5.14 -0.32 -8.74
C ARG A 24 5.59 -1.06 -7.49
N ILE A 25 5.07 -0.69 -6.32
CA ILE A 25 5.37 -1.37 -5.04
C ILE A 25 5.00 -2.86 -5.14
N ARG A 26 3.80 -3.18 -5.64
CA ARG A 26 3.35 -4.58 -5.80
C ARG A 26 4.27 -5.40 -6.70
N ARG A 27 4.78 -4.80 -7.78
CA ARG A 27 5.70 -5.47 -8.72
C ARG A 27 7.09 -5.62 -8.13
N ASP A 28 7.69 -4.51 -7.69
CA ASP A 28 9.10 -4.43 -7.32
C ASP A 28 9.35 -5.06 -5.94
N CYS A 29 8.35 -5.11 -5.05
CA CYS A 29 8.44 -5.70 -3.71
C CYS A 29 7.71 -7.05 -3.58
N SER A 30 7.39 -7.69 -4.71
CA SER A 30 6.62 -8.94 -4.76
C SER A 30 7.28 -10.08 -3.98
N ASP A 31 8.61 -10.20 -4.03
CA ASP A 31 9.34 -11.24 -3.31
C ASP A 31 9.23 -11.10 -1.79
N SER A 32 9.50 -9.90 -1.26
CA SER A 32 9.38 -9.60 0.17
C SER A 32 7.95 -9.77 0.67
N PHE A 33 6.97 -9.36 -0.14
CA PHE A 33 5.56 -9.57 0.16
C PHE A 33 5.20 -11.06 0.18
N GLY A 34 5.64 -11.83 -0.81
CA GLY A 34 5.41 -13.28 -0.87
C GLY A 34 6.03 -14.04 0.30
N ALA A 35 7.19 -13.59 0.80
CA ALA A 35 7.80 -14.15 2.01
C ALA A 35 6.95 -13.88 3.27
N PHE A 36 6.38 -12.68 3.38
CA PHE A 36 5.45 -12.34 4.46
C PHE A 36 4.17 -13.19 4.39
N GLU A 37 3.55 -13.31 3.21
CA GLU A 37 2.36 -14.14 3.01
C GLU A 37 2.63 -15.62 3.29
N ARG A 38 3.81 -16.13 2.93
CA ARG A 38 4.21 -17.50 3.26
C ARG A 38 4.31 -17.69 4.77
N CYS A 39 4.95 -16.77 5.49
CA CYS A 39 5.04 -16.84 6.95
C CYS A 39 3.65 -16.87 7.61
N LEU A 40 2.71 -16.04 7.14
CA LEU A 40 1.34 -16.01 7.65
C LEU A 40 0.60 -17.33 7.41
N ARG A 41 0.77 -17.93 6.23
CA ARG A 41 0.18 -19.24 5.90
C ARG A 41 0.73 -20.37 6.77
N GLU A 42 2.02 -20.34 7.08
CA GLU A 42 2.68 -21.33 7.94
C GLU A 42 2.33 -21.13 9.43
N ARG A 43 2.03 -19.90 9.86
CA ARG A 43 1.78 -19.53 11.26
C ARG A 43 0.46 -18.79 11.46
N PRO A 44 -0.70 -19.40 11.15
CA PRO A 44 -2.00 -18.73 11.23
C PRO A 44 -2.38 -18.28 12.65
N ARG A 45 -1.84 -18.96 13.69
CA ARG A 45 -2.06 -18.60 15.11
C ARG A 45 -0.94 -17.75 15.71
N SER A 46 0.08 -17.40 14.93
CA SER A 46 1.26 -16.69 15.44
C SER A 46 1.78 -15.68 14.42
N SER A 47 0.87 -14.89 13.85
CA SER A 47 1.17 -13.84 12.87
C SER A 47 2.16 -12.79 13.39
N ALA A 48 2.20 -12.56 14.70
CA ALA A 48 3.18 -11.68 15.35
C ALA A 48 4.64 -12.11 15.11
N GLN A 49 4.90 -13.40 14.83
CA GLN A 49 6.24 -13.89 14.50
C GLN A 49 6.70 -13.53 13.08
N CYS A 50 5.78 -13.07 12.23
CA CYS A 50 6.06 -12.66 10.84
C CYS A 50 6.50 -11.19 10.72
N GLY A 51 6.75 -10.52 11.84
CA GLY A 51 7.27 -9.15 11.89
C GLY A 51 8.49 -8.90 11.01
N PRO A 52 9.53 -9.76 11.00
CA PRO A 52 10.71 -9.57 10.15
C PRO A 52 10.38 -9.51 8.65
N GLN A 53 9.50 -10.39 8.17
CA GLN A 53 9.08 -10.41 6.76
C GLN A 53 8.23 -9.19 6.42
N ALA A 54 7.35 -8.76 7.33
CA ALA A 54 6.60 -7.52 7.19
C ALA A 54 7.55 -6.30 7.10
N SER A 55 8.55 -6.21 7.97
CA SER A 55 9.55 -5.13 7.96
C SER A 55 10.33 -5.09 6.64
N GLN A 56 10.74 -6.24 6.09
CA GLN A 56 11.43 -6.29 4.79
C GLN A 56 10.54 -5.78 3.64
N PHE A 57 9.27 -6.17 3.63
CA PHE A 57 8.31 -5.65 2.66
C PHE A 57 8.15 -4.12 2.78
N LEU A 58 8.01 -3.61 4.01
CA LEU A 58 7.86 -2.17 4.27
C LEU A 58 9.11 -1.37 3.88
N LEU A 59 10.31 -1.91 4.10
CA LEU A 59 11.56 -1.27 3.65
C LEU A 59 11.61 -1.15 2.13
N CYS A 60 11.24 -2.20 1.40
CA CYS A 60 11.16 -2.14 -0.05
C CYS A 60 10.13 -1.09 -0.52
N ALA A 61 8.92 -1.09 0.05
CA ALA A 61 7.87 -0.14 -0.32
C ALA A 61 8.31 1.32 -0.08
N GLN A 62 9.01 1.58 1.04
CA GLN A 62 9.59 2.90 1.32
C GLN A 62 10.65 3.30 0.29
N ASN A 63 11.53 2.39 -0.13
CA ASN A 63 12.53 2.68 -1.15
C ASN A 63 11.91 3.00 -2.51
N VAL A 64 10.89 2.24 -2.93
CA VAL A 64 10.13 2.48 -4.17
C VAL A 64 9.39 3.83 -4.12
N THR A 65 8.83 4.17 -2.96
CA THR A 65 8.17 5.45 -2.73
C THR A 65 9.14 6.62 -2.86
N GLN A 66 10.28 6.56 -2.18
CA GLN A 66 11.33 7.59 -2.25
C GLN A 66 11.92 7.74 -3.67
N SER A 67 12.06 6.61 -4.38
CA SER A 67 12.53 6.63 -5.78
C SER A 67 11.51 7.26 -6.72
N SER A 68 10.22 7.22 -6.37
CA SER A 68 9.13 7.79 -7.16
C SER A 68 8.92 9.27 -6.87
N THR A 69 9.17 9.72 -5.63
CA THR A 69 9.12 11.15 -5.26
C THR A 69 10.32 11.91 -5.83
N ARG A 70 11.52 11.29 -5.88
CA ARG A 70 12.72 11.89 -6.50
C ARG A 70 12.61 12.05 -8.02
N GLY A 71 11.68 11.33 -8.67
CA GLY A 71 11.43 11.41 -10.11
C GLY A 71 10.24 12.30 -10.50
N ALA A 72 9.58 12.96 -9.55
CA ALA A 72 8.46 13.85 -9.83
C ALA A 72 8.93 15.31 -9.86
N PRO A 73 8.56 16.12 -10.86
CA PRO A 73 8.65 17.57 -10.71
C PRO A 73 7.74 17.97 -9.55
N GLU A 74 8.34 18.63 -8.56
CA GLU A 74 7.67 19.35 -7.48
C GLU A 74 6.69 20.36 -8.11
N GLY A 75 5.38 20.13 -7.97
CA GLY A 75 4.39 21.01 -8.57
C GLY A 75 3.00 20.40 -8.76
N ALA A 76 2.40 19.84 -7.71
CA ALA A 76 0.95 19.76 -7.58
C ALA A 76 0.61 19.44 -6.12
N ALA A 77 0.65 20.47 -5.28
CA ALA A 77 -0.12 20.46 -4.04
C ALA A 77 -1.61 20.29 -4.42
N PRO A 78 -2.39 19.43 -3.72
CA PRO A 78 -3.81 19.69 -3.62
C PRO A 78 -3.96 20.89 -2.68
N GLU A 79 -4.02 22.08 -3.28
CA GLU A 79 -4.53 23.27 -2.61
C GLU A 79 -5.96 22.96 -2.16
N GLY A 80 -6.23 23.11 -0.87
CA GLY A 80 -7.55 22.84 -0.30
C GLY A 80 -8.57 23.84 -0.81
N THR A 81 -9.83 23.40 -0.96
CA THR A 81 -10.97 24.28 -0.76
C THR A 81 -12.19 23.45 -0.32
N ALA A 82 -12.58 23.62 0.93
CA ALA A 82 -13.99 23.70 1.33
C ALA A 82 -14.26 25.22 1.45
N PRO A 83 -15.46 25.76 1.10
CA PRO A 83 -16.74 25.43 1.76
C PRO A 83 -18.04 25.55 0.91
N GLY A 84 -19.19 25.21 1.53
CA GLY A 84 -20.58 25.62 1.15
C GLY A 84 -21.36 24.57 0.35
N GLU A 85 -22.61 24.17 0.66
CA GLU A 85 -23.64 24.52 1.65
C GLU A 85 -24.33 23.25 2.15
#